data_AF-A0A3N0Z9Y1-F1
#
_entry.id   AF-A0A3N0Z9Y1-F1
#
_cell.length_a   1.000
_cell.length_b   1.000
_cell.length_c   1.000
_cell.angle_alpha   90.00
_cell.angle_beta   90.00
_cell.angle_gamma   90.00
#
_symmetry.space_group_name_H-M   'P 1'
#
loop_
_entity.id
_entity.type
_entity.pdbx_description
1 polymer ?
#
loop_
_entity_poly.entity_id
_entity_poly.type
_entity_poly.pdbx_seq_one_letter_code
_entity_poly.pdbx_strand_id
1 'polypeptide(L)'
;MEGGISEGVEFVEGMDEYWEDIFGVKATKMPEGNIASTVVKWGLLSPIKAEDVTVALKSMCNSAVGTDKLSAKDPLSWDQASFAVLYNLMLATESDVL
;
A
#
# COMPACT_ATOMS: atom_id res chain seq x y z
N MET A 1 -30.90 22.56 6.71
CA MET A 1 -29.71 22.66 7.58
C MET A 1 -29.01 21.33 7.48
N GLU A 2 -28.02 21.24 6.60
CA GLU A 2 -27.16 20.07 6.49
C GLU A 2 -25.74 20.58 6.73
N GLY A 3 -25.16 20.17 7.86
CA GLY A 3 -23.77 20.44 8.18
C GLY A 3 -22.91 19.39 7.48
N GLY A 4 -22.20 19.81 6.43
CA GLY A 4 -21.15 19.02 5.82
C GLY A 4 -19.84 19.22 6.59
N ILE A 5 -19.29 18.14 7.12
CA ILE A 5 -17.95 18.12 7.72
C ILE A 5 -16.95 18.24 6.57
N SER A 6 -16.53 19.47 6.29
CA SER A 6 -15.36 19.78 5.47
C SER A 6 -14.15 19.87 6.41
N GLU A 7 -13.70 18.75 6.96
CA GLU A 7 -12.36 18.67 7.53
C GLU A 7 -11.38 18.42 6.38
N GLY A 8 -11.08 19.50 5.66
CA GLY A 8 -9.84 19.55 4.89
C GLY A 8 -8.69 19.46 5.89
N VAL A 9 -7.80 18.50 5.69
CA VAL A 9 -6.51 18.45 6.41
C VAL A 9 -5.85 19.80 6.20
N GLU A 10 -5.74 20.61 7.26
CA GLU A 10 -4.99 21.86 7.21
C GLU A 10 -3.56 21.51 6.77
N PHE A 11 -3.17 22.00 5.59
CA PHE A 11 -1.78 21.96 5.18
C PHE A 11 -0.99 22.72 6.24
N VAL A 12 -0.18 22.01 7.01
CA VAL A 12 0.70 22.61 8.00
C VAL A 12 1.64 23.57 7.27
N GLU A 13 1.49 24.87 7.53
CA GLU A 13 2.34 25.90 6.96
C GLU A 13 3.82 25.58 7.25
N GLY A 14 4.67 25.60 6.21
CA GLY A 14 6.11 25.36 6.32
C GLY A 14 6.61 23.96 5.95
N MET A 15 5.74 23.00 5.62
CA MET A 15 6.18 21.67 5.17
C MET A 15 6.95 21.70 3.83
N ASP A 16 6.61 22.63 2.94
CA ASP A 16 7.31 22.80 1.65
C ASP A 16 8.78 23.20 1.87
N GLU A 17 9.05 24.06 2.86
CA GLU A 17 10.40 24.54 3.21
C GLU A 17 11.22 23.43 3.88
N TYR A 18 10.58 22.63 4.75
CA TYR A 18 11.22 21.47 5.38
C TYR A 18 11.71 20.45 4.35
N TRP A 19 10.89 20.11 3.36
CA TRP A 19 11.26 19.14 2.33
C TRP A 19 12.26 19.71 1.32
N GLU A 20 12.21 21.02 1.04
CA GLU A 20 13.23 21.70 0.22
C GLU A 20 14.61 21.65 0.89
N ASP A 21 14.71 21.83 2.21
CA ASP A 21 15.97 21.73 2.96
C ASP A 21 16.56 20.30 2.91
N ILE A 22 15.71 19.28 3.00
CA ILE A 22 16.15 17.87 2.97
C ILE A 22 16.61 17.43 1.58
N PHE A 23 15.85 17.78 0.55
CA PHE A 23 16.07 17.24 -0.79
C PHE A 23 16.81 18.19 -1.73
N GLY A 24 17.02 19.46 -1.32
CA GLY A 24 17.69 20.48 -2.13
C GLY A 24 16.93 20.84 -3.41
N VAL A 25 15.64 20.47 -3.48
CA VAL A 25 14.78 20.69 -4.64
C VAL A 25 13.48 21.31 -4.16
N LYS A 26 13.13 22.45 -4.77
CA LYS A 26 11.89 23.16 -4.46
C LYS A 26 10.68 22.29 -4.80
N ALA A 27 9.79 22.10 -3.82
CA ALA A 27 8.54 21.39 -4.01
C ALA A 27 7.73 22.07 -5.13
N THR A 28 7.50 21.35 -6.22
CA THR A 28 6.66 21.85 -7.31
C THR A 28 5.21 21.55 -6.92
N LYS A 29 4.44 22.58 -6.54
CA LYS A 29 2.99 22.43 -6.36
C LYS A 29 2.40 21.92 -7.66
N MET A 30 1.80 20.73 -7.63
CA MET A 30 1.03 20.25 -8.77
C MET A 30 -0.12 21.24 -9.03
N PRO A 31 -0.39 21.61 -10.29
CA PRO A 31 -1.52 22.48 -10.60
C PRO A 31 -2.81 21.86 -10.06
N GLU A 32 -3.64 22.68 -9.41
CA GLU A 32 -4.99 22.33 -8.97
C GLU A 32 -5.86 22.03 -10.19
N GLY A 33 -5.72 20.83 -10.73
CA GLY A 33 -6.56 20.27 -11.75
C GLY A 33 -6.94 18.90 -11.28
N ASN A 34 -8.25 18.61 -11.27
CA ASN A 34 -8.84 17.31 -10.95
C ASN A 34 -7.87 16.17 -11.26
N ILE A 35 -7.15 15.72 -10.24
CA ILE A 35 -6.53 14.41 -10.28
C ILE A 35 -7.76 13.53 -10.28
N ALA A 36 -8.22 13.15 -11.47
CA ALA A 36 -9.19 12.08 -11.58
C ALA A 36 -8.55 10.96 -10.78
N SER A 37 -9.12 10.69 -9.60
CA SER A 37 -8.81 9.49 -8.86
C SER A 37 -9.18 8.39 -9.84
N THR A 38 -8.19 7.93 -10.59
CA THR A 38 -8.30 6.68 -11.31
C THR A 38 -8.52 5.71 -10.17
N VAL A 39 -9.79 5.39 -9.93
CA VAL A 39 -10.17 4.24 -9.14
C VAL A 39 -9.56 3.09 -9.90
N VAL A 40 -8.32 2.76 -9.55
CA VAL A 40 -7.61 1.62 -10.09
C VAL A 40 -8.37 0.45 -9.52
N LYS A 41 -9.35 -0.02 -10.29
CA LYS A 41 -10.00 -1.28 -10.01
C LYS A 41 -8.94 -2.32 -10.29
N TRP A 42 -8.19 -2.70 -9.24
CA TRP A 42 -7.23 -3.79 -9.26
C TRP A 42 -8.02 -5.07 -9.56
N GLY A 43 -8.33 -5.29 -10.85
CA GLY A 43 -8.91 -6.53 -11.27
C GLY A 43 -7.90 -7.64 -10.98
N LEU A 44 -8.41 -8.80 -10.55
CA LEU A 44 -7.72 -10.10 -10.55
C LEU A 44 -7.35 -10.53 -12.00
N LEU A 45 -6.74 -9.64 -12.79
CA LEU A 45 -6.26 -9.91 -14.15
C LEU A 45 -5.19 -11.00 -14.15
N SER A 46 -4.54 -11.22 -12.99
CA SER A 46 -3.65 -12.35 -12.75
C SER A 46 -3.72 -12.72 -11.26
N PRO A 47 -4.40 -13.82 -10.91
CA PRO A 47 -4.40 -14.32 -9.54
C PRO A 47 -2.98 -14.61 -9.07
N ILE A 48 -2.69 -14.26 -7.82
CA ILE A 48 -1.45 -14.61 -7.14
C ILE A 48 -1.34 -16.13 -7.10
N LYS A 49 -0.21 -16.68 -7.54
CA LYS A 49 0.10 -18.12 -7.46
C LYS A 49 0.95 -18.41 -6.23
N ALA A 50 0.94 -19.66 -5.78
CA ALA A 50 1.80 -20.12 -4.69
C ALA A 50 3.30 -19.90 -4.98
N GLU A 51 3.71 -19.99 -6.24
CA GLU A 51 5.07 -19.70 -6.70
C GLU A 51 5.46 -18.25 -6.46
N ASP A 52 4.54 -17.30 -6.71
CA ASP A 52 4.77 -15.87 -6.49
C ASP A 52 4.99 -15.59 -5.00
N VAL A 53 4.17 -16.20 -4.13
CA VAL A 53 4.32 -16.11 -2.68
C VAL A 53 5.67 -16.68 -2.23
N THR A 54 6.06 -17.83 -2.77
CA THR A 54 7.35 -18.47 -2.46
C THR A 54 8.53 -17.59 -2.83
N VAL A 55 8.50 -16.99 -4.02
CA VAL A 55 9.56 -16.09 -4.51
C VAL A 55 9.66 -14.84 -3.63
N ALA A 56 8.52 -14.25 -3.28
CA ALA A 56 8.45 -13.09 -2.40
C ALA A 56 8.99 -13.39 -1.00
N LEU A 57 8.57 -14.48 -0.37
CA LEU A 57 9.06 -14.85 0.97
C LEU A 57 10.57 -15.14 0.98
N LYS A 58 11.09 -15.78 -0.08
CA LYS A 58 12.54 -16.02 -0.22
C LYS A 58 13.35 -14.73 -0.33
N SER A 59 12.84 -13.72 -1.04
CA SER A 59 13.52 -12.42 -1.15
C SER A 59 13.55 -11.68 0.20
N MET A 60 12.60 -11.98 1.09
CA MET A 60 12.47 -11.38 2.42
C MET A 60 13.19 -12.15 3.55
N CYS A 61 13.87 -13.25 3.27
CA CYS A 61 14.53 -14.09 4.30
C CYS A 61 15.60 -13.35 5.14
N ASN A 62 16.09 -12.20 4.68
CA ASN A 62 17.08 -11.35 5.38
C ASN A 62 16.45 -10.11 6.02
N SER A 63 15.12 -9.98 5.97
CA SER A 63 14.38 -8.87 6.58
C SER A 63 14.38 -8.96 8.11
N ALA A 64 14.15 -7.82 8.76
CA ALA A 64 13.92 -7.78 10.20
C ALA A 64 12.68 -8.61 10.59
N VAL A 65 12.71 -9.11 11.82
CA VAL A 65 11.59 -9.87 12.41
C VAL A 65 10.40 -8.94 12.63
N GLY A 66 9.18 -9.45 12.36
CA GLY A 66 7.94 -8.72 12.58
C GLY A 66 7.63 -8.49 14.06
N THR A 67 6.63 -7.63 14.35
CA THR A 67 6.15 -7.38 15.72
C THR A 67 5.51 -8.62 16.36
N ASP A 68 5.07 -9.57 15.53
CA ASP A 68 4.59 -10.91 15.87
C ASP A 68 5.71 -11.90 16.23
N LYS A 69 6.98 -11.46 16.17
CA LYS A 69 8.18 -12.28 16.37
C LYS A 69 8.40 -13.35 15.30
N LEU A 70 7.74 -13.24 14.14
CA LEU A 70 7.96 -14.13 13.01
C LEU A 70 8.92 -13.50 12.00
N SER A 71 9.76 -14.34 11.42
CA SER A 71 10.63 -14.00 10.29
C SER A 71 10.00 -14.52 8.99
N ALA A 72 10.45 -14.02 7.83
CA ALA A 72 9.95 -14.53 6.54
C ALA A 72 10.24 -16.04 6.32
N LYS A 73 11.15 -16.63 7.10
CA LYS A 73 11.45 -18.07 7.05
C LYS A 73 10.33 -18.91 7.67
N ASP A 74 9.57 -18.36 8.61
CA ASP A 74 8.50 -19.09 9.28
C ASP A 74 7.32 -19.34 8.31
N PRO A 75 6.74 -18.31 7.65
CA PRO A 75 5.71 -18.51 6.62
C PRO A 75 6.19 -19.34 5.44
N LEU A 76 7.49 -19.29 5.09
CA LEU A 76 8.07 -20.09 4.00
C LEU A 76 7.96 -21.60 4.26
N SER A 77 7.87 -22.02 5.53
CA SER A 77 7.69 -23.42 5.92
C SER A 77 6.22 -23.89 5.88
N TRP A 78 5.27 -22.96 5.71
CA TRP A 78 3.83 -23.26 5.70
C TRP A 78 3.31 -23.50 4.29
N ASP A 79 2.01 -23.76 4.16
CA ASP A 79 1.36 -24.00 2.86
C ASP A 79 1.18 -22.69 2.07
N GLN A 80 1.94 -22.56 0.99
CA GLN A 80 1.94 -21.38 0.13
C GLN A 80 0.66 -21.26 -0.71
N ALA A 81 -0.03 -22.38 -0.96
CA ALA A 81 -1.29 -22.36 -1.68
C ALA A 81 -2.38 -21.65 -0.86
N SER A 82 -2.46 -21.94 0.44
CA SER A 82 -3.37 -21.26 1.38
C SER A 82 -3.14 -19.76 1.44
N PHE A 83 -1.87 -19.31 1.46
CA PHE A 83 -1.54 -17.89 1.39
C PHE A 83 -1.99 -17.24 0.08
N ALA A 84 -1.71 -17.87 -1.06
CA ALA A 84 -2.14 -17.36 -2.36
C ALA A 84 -3.68 -17.22 -2.42
N VAL A 85 -4.44 -18.18 -1.88
CA VAL A 85 -5.90 -18.09 -1.78
C VAL A 85 -6.33 -16.93 -0.89
N LEU A 86 -5.72 -16.79 0.29
CA LEU A 86 -6.02 -15.69 1.21
C LEU A 86 -5.74 -14.31 0.59
N TYR A 87 -4.60 -14.14 -0.07
CA TYR A 87 -4.25 -12.87 -0.72
C TYR A 87 -5.21 -12.55 -1.87
N ASN A 88 -5.55 -13.53 -2.70
CA ASN A 88 -6.54 -13.33 -3.76
C ASN A 88 -7.93 -13.00 -3.20
N LEU A 89 -8.31 -13.58 -2.06
CA LEU A 89 -9.57 -13.24 -1.38
C LEU A 89 -9.55 -11.78 -0.89
N MET A 90 -8.47 -11.35 -0.24
CA MET A 90 -8.34 -9.96 0.22
C MET A 90 -8.43 -8.96 -0.94
N LEU A 91 -7.73 -9.23 -2.05
CA LEU A 91 -7.81 -8.43 -3.26
C LEU A 91 -9.23 -8.39 -3.87
N ALA A 92 -9.93 -9.52 -3.86
CA ALA A 92 -11.32 -9.57 -4.32
C ALA A 92 -12.24 -8.72 -3.45
N THR A 93 -12.03 -8.71 -2.13
CA THR A 93 -12.85 -7.95 -1.17
C THR A 93 -12.49 -6.46 -1.08
N GLU A 94 -11.32 -6.06 -1.55
CA GLU A 94 -10.90 -4.66 -1.59
C GLU A 94 -11.74 -3.82 -2.57
N SER A 95 -12.44 -4.49 -3.50
CA SER A 95 -13.25 -3.84 -4.55
C SER A 95 -14.59 -3.25 -4.09
N ASP A 96 -15.02 -3.48 -2.84
CA ASP A 96 -16.35 -3.07 -2.34
C ASP A 96 -16.33 -1.98 -1.24
N VAL A 97 -15.15 -1.41 -0.92
CA VAL A 97 -15.04 -0.31 0.06
C VAL A 97 -14.71 1.01 -0.67
N LEU A 98 -15.70 1.56 -1.38
CA LEU A 98 -15.77 2.97 -1.79
C LEU A 98 -17.22 3.47 -1.72
#